data_AF-A0A847PZI3-F1
#
_entry.id   AF-A0A847PZI3-F1
#
_cell.length_a   1.000
_cell.length_b   1.000
_cell.length_c   1.000
_cell.angle_alpha   90.00
_cell.angle_beta   90.00
_cell.angle_gamma   90.00
#
_symmetry.space_group_name_H-M   'P 1'
#
loop_
_entity.id
_entity.type
_entity.pdbx_description
1 polymer ?
#
loop_
_entity_poly.entity_id
_entity_poly.type
_entity_poly.pdbx_seq_one_letter_code
_entity_poly.pdbx_strand_id
1 'polypeptide(L)'
;MKKKTLPIYETASEAGASASLMAASRGEAFCIISRFSRKRGHAVYSVLPLRGFGLPAGWSLEDSVMPGREKMEPEPPEKTSTNGF
;
A
#
# COMPACT_ATOMS: atom_id res chain seq x y z
N MET A 1 1.33 19.86 17.47
CA MET A 1 1.15 18.73 16.53
C MET A 1 2.51 18.07 16.31
N LYS A 2 2.69 16.79 16.71
CA LYS A 2 3.97 16.09 16.48
C LYS A 2 4.14 15.85 14.99
N LYS A 3 5.19 16.41 14.37
CA LYS A 3 5.56 16.09 12.98
C LYS A 3 5.93 14.61 12.96
N LYS A 4 5.01 13.74 12.51
CA LYS A 4 5.34 12.33 12.26
C LYS A 4 6.28 12.32 11.05
N THR A 5 7.56 12.14 11.31
CA THR A 5 8.55 11.89 10.26
C THR A 5 8.14 10.62 9.52
N LEU A 6 7.95 10.71 8.22
CA LEU A 6 7.65 9.55 7.40
C LEU A 6 8.88 8.64 7.35
N PRO A 7 8.71 7.31 7.42
CA PRO A 7 9.81 6.38 7.19
C PRO A 7 10.36 6.58 5.78
N ILE A 8 11.69 6.59 5.68
CA ILE A 8 12.41 6.75 4.42
C ILE A 8 13.07 5.41 4.09
N TYR A 9 12.91 4.97 2.85
CA TYR A 9 13.52 3.77 2.29
C TYR A 9 14.58 4.16 1.26
N GLU A 10 15.65 3.39 1.16
CA GLU A 10 16.75 3.67 0.22
C GLU A 10 16.42 3.12 -1.17
N THR A 11 15.56 2.11 -1.27
CA THR A 11 15.17 1.48 -2.53
C THR A 11 13.66 1.43 -2.74
N ALA A 12 13.23 1.42 -4.01
CA ALA A 12 11.83 1.25 -4.38
C ALA A 12 11.28 -0.10 -3.93
N SER A 13 12.10 -1.15 -3.93
CA SER A 13 11.72 -2.51 -3.53
C SER A 13 11.36 -2.58 -2.04
N GLU A 14 12.15 -1.95 -1.17
CA GLU A 14 11.85 -1.88 0.28
C GLU A 14 10.57 -1.08 0.55
N ALA A 15 10.39 0.03 -0.16
CA ALA A 15 9.18 0.84 -0.07
C ALA A 15 7.95 0.04 -0.54
N GLY A 16 8.08 -0.73 -1.62
CA GLY A 16 7.03 -1.60 -2.14
C GLY A 16 6.64 -2.71 -1.18
N ALA A 17 7.61 -3.43 -0.62
CA ALA A 17 7.35 -4.46 0.39
C ALA A 17 6.62 -3.88 1.61
N SER A 18 7.03 -2.70 2.05
CA SER A 18 6.39 -2.00 3.17
C SER A 18 4.98 -1.51 2.83
N ALA A 19 4.78 -0.97 1.62
CA ALA A 19 3.47 -0.55 1.13
C ALA A 19 2.49 -1.73 1.04
N SER A 20 2.93 -2.88 0.54
CA SER A 20 2.14 -4.12 0.49
C SER A 20 1.75 -4.62 1.88
N LEU A 21 2.69 -4.62 2.83
CA LEU A 21 2.41 -5.03 4.21
C LEU A 21 1.42 -4.07 4.88
N MET A 22 1.57 -2.77 4.68
CA MET A 22 0.64 -1.76 5.18
C MET A 22 -0.74 -1.87 4.54
N ALA A 23 -0.82 -2.08 3.22
CA ALA A 23 -2.06 -2.24 2.48
C ALA A 23 -2.83 -3.48 2.95
N ALA A 24 -2.14 -4.62 3.10
CA ALA A 24 -2.72 -5.85 3.61
C ALA A 24 -3.20 -5.71 5.07
N SER A 25 -2.38 -5.10 5.93
CA SER A 25 -2.71 -4.95 7.36
C SER A 25 -3.85 -3.96 7.61
N ARG A 26 -3.94 -2.88 6.84
CA ARG A 26 -4.91 -1.80 7.06
C ARG A 26 -6.13 -1.89 6.16
N GLY A 27 -6.07 -2.69 5.09
CA GLY A 27 -7.13 -2.78 4.08
C GLY A 27 -7.32 -1.48 3.30
N GLU A 28 -6.28 -0.66 3.19
CA GLU A 28 -6.30 0.63 2.51
C GLU A 28 -5.23 0.68 1.42
N ALA A 29 -5.43 1.51 0.40
CA ALA A 29 -4.44 1.75 -0.64
C ALA A 29 -3.31 2.65 -0.12
N PHE A 30 -2.08 2.34 -0.52
CA PHE A 30 -0.89 3.11 -0.23
C PHE A 30 -0.19 3.52 -1.53
N CYS A 31 0.44 4.68 -1.56
CA CYS A 31 1.32 5.11 -2.63
C CYS A 31 2.77 5.14 -2.19
N ILE A 32 3.65 4.80 -3.12
CA ILE A 32 5.09 4.95 -3.02
C ILE A 32 5.46 6.28 -3.67
N ILE A 33 6.15 7.12 -2.91
CA ILE A 33 6.61 8.42 -3.37
C ILE A 33 8.14 8.46 -3.31
N SER A 34 8.77 9.14 -4.26
CA SER A 34 10.21 9.36 -4.30
C SER A 34 10.57 10.83 -4.22
N ARG A 35 11.79 11.12 -3.77
CA ARG A 35 12.44 12.42 -4.00
C ARG A 35 13.94 12.26 -4.07
N PHE A 36 14.62 13.16 -4.77
CA PHE A 36 16.08 13.20 -4.73
C PHE A 36 16.58 13.81 -3.40
N SER A 37 17.37 13.05 -2.65
CA SER A 37 17.97 13.51 -1.40
C SER A 37 19.36 14.07 -1.66
N ARG A 38 19.51 15.40 -1.63
CA ARG A 38 20.83 16.06 -1.75
C ARG A 38 21.83 15.62 -0.67
N LYS A 39 21.36 15.19 0.51
CA LYS A 39 22.22 14.69 1.59
C LYS A 39 22.78 13.29 1.31
N ARG A 40 22.02 12.45 0.61
CA ARG A 40 22.40 11.06 0.32
C ARG A 40 22.94 10.87 -1.11
N GLY A 41 22.74 11.85 -1.98
CA GLY A 41 23.20 11.81 -3.38
C GLY A 41 22.37 10.91 -4.30
N HIS A 42 21.24 10.37 -3.82
CA HIS A 42 20.37 9.48 -4.58
C HIS A 42 18.88 9.68 -4.24
N ALA A 43 18.01 9.01 -4.99
CA ALA A 43 16.56 9.03 -4.77
C ALA A 43 16.18 8.22 -3.52
N VAL A 44 15.36 8.81 -2.66
CA VAL A 44 14.82 8.15 -1.47
C VAL A 44 13.31 7.99 -1.61
N TYR A 45 12.77 6.95 -0.99
CA TYR A 45 11.39 6.56 -1.11
C TYR A 45 10.65 6.69 0.22
N SER A 46 9.35 6.89 0.17
CA SER A 46 8.46 6.90 1.34
C SER A 46 7.11 6.35 0.93
N VAL A 47 6.34 5.89 1.90
CA VAL A 47 5.01 5.34 1.67
C VAL A 47 3.97 6.19 2.39
N LEU A 48 2.88 6.53 1.68
CA LEU A 48 1.77 7.29 2.21
C LEU A 48 0.44 6.59 1.93
N PRO A 49 -0.56 6.72 2.81
CA PRO A 49 -1.91 6.29 2.47
C PRO A 49 -2.44 7.12 1.29
N LEU A 50 -3.15 6.48 0.36
CA LEU A 50 -3.74 7.14 -0.79
C LEU A 50 -4.98 7.99 -0.40
N ARG A 51 -5.56 7.74 0.77
CA ARG A 51 -6.66 8.54 1.34
C ARG A 51 -6.16 9.94 1.73
N GLY A 52 -6.71 10.98 1.08
CA GLY A 52 -6.42 12.39 1.40
C GLY A 52 -5.48 13.07 0.40
N PHE A 53 -5.81 12.94 -0.89
CA PHE A 53 -5.12 13.47 -2.09
C PHE A 53 -4.16 14.65 -1.83
N GLY A 54 -2.86 14.42 -2.07
CA GLY A 54 -1.83 15.46 -2.04
C GLY A 54 -0.43 14.88 -1.86
N LEU A 55 0.39 14.94 -2.91
CA LEU A 55 1.81 14.63 -2.77
C LEU A 55 2.50 15.76 -1.98
N PRO A 56 3.38 15.44 -1.02
CA PRO A 56 4.17 16.48 -0.37
C PRO A 56 5.04 17.21 -1.40
N ALA A 57 5.25 18.52 -1.21
CA ALA A 57 6.03 19.33 -2.14
C ALA A 57 7.44 18.74 -2.35
N GLY A 58 7.85 18.62 -3.61
CA GLY A 58 9.14 18.06 -4.00
C GLY A 58 9.23 16.53 -3.97
N TRP A 59 8.09 15.83 -3.83
CA TRP A 59 7.99 14.39 -4.00
C TRP A 59 7.24 14.05 -5.30
N SER A 60 7.66 12.96 -5.92
CA SER A 60 7.05 12.36 -7.10
C SER A 60 6.31 11.09 -6.71
N LEU A 61 5.18 10.80 -7.38
CA LEU A 61 4.51 9.51 -7.25
C LEU A 61 5.25 8.49 -8.14
N GLU A 62 5.68 7.38 -7.54
CA GLU A 62 6.31 6.28 -8.28
C GLU A 62 5.29 5.20 -8.60
N ASP A 63 4.57 4.71 -7.58
CA ASP A 63 3.68 3.56 -7.71
C ASP A 63 2.56 3.59 -6.66
N SER A 64 1.53 2.76 -6.85
CA SER A 64 0.41 2.60 -5.92
C SER A 64 0.11 1.12 -5.65
N VAL A 65 0.04 0.76 -4.38
CA VAL A 65 -0.27 -0.58 -3.91
C VAL A 65 -1.71 -0.62 -3.40
N MET A 66 -2.54 -1.39 -4.09
CA MET A 66 -3.92 -1.64 -3.67
C MET A 66 -3.96 -2.76 -2.63
N PRO A 67 -4.88 -2.70 -1.65
CA PRO A 67 -5.10 -3.83 -0.77
C PRO A 67 -5.70 -4.97 -1.60
N GLY A 68 -4.95 -6.06 -1.76
CA GLY A 68 -5.32 -7.23 -2.56
C GLY A 68 -6.45 -8.07 -1.97
N ARG A 69 -7.51 -7.46 -1.44
CA ARG A 69 -8.78 -8.16 -1.21
C ARG A 69 -9.45 -8.34 -2.57
N GLU A 70 -9.02 -9.35 -3.30
CA GLU A 70 -10.00 -10.16 -4.01
C GLU A 70 -10.96 -10.67 -2.93
N LYS A 71 -12.20 -10.18 -2.95
CA LYS A 71 -13.27 -10.85 -2.21
C LYS A 71 -13.30 -12.26 -2.76
N MET A 72 -12.76 -13.22 -2.03
CA MET A 72 -13.13 -14.62 -2.24
C MET A 72 -14.65 -14.64 -2.05
N GLU A 73 -15.40 -14.70 -3.16
CA GLU A 73 -16.82 -15.02 -3.10
C GLU A 73 -16.89 -16.33 -2.30
N PRO A 74 -17.61 -16.38 -1.17
CA PRO A 74 -17.86 -17.66 -0.55
C PRO A 74 -18.60 -18.48 -1.59
N GLU A 75 -18.00 -19.59 -2.06
CA GLU A 75 -18.72 -20.55 -2.89
C GLU A 75 -20.00 -20.90 -2.11
N PRO A 76 -21.19 -20.71 -2.72
CA PRO A 76 -22.43 -21.06 -2.04
C PRO A 76 -22.36 -22.55 -1.68
N PRO A 77 -22.76 -22.94 -0.45
CA PRO A 77 -22.74 -24.34 -0.07
C PRO A 77 -23.52 -25.14 -1.12
N GLU A 78 -22.87 -26.15 -1.71
CA GLU A 78 -23.53 -27.09 -2.59
C GLU A 78 -24.77 -27.63 -1.86
N LYS A 79 -25.95 -27.43 -2.45
CA LYS A 79 -27.18 -27.98 -1.92
C LYS A 79 -27.07 -29.51 -2.00
N THR A 80 -26.76 -30.16 -0.89
CA THR A 80 -27.02 -31.59 -0.73
C THR A 80 -28.53 -31.78 -0.66
N SER A 81 -29.17 -31.85 -1.84
CA SER A 81 -30.51 -32.42 -1.96
C SER A 81 -30.41 -33.92 -1.69
N THR A 82 -30.42 -34.29 -0.41
CA THR A 82 -30.77 -35.65 -0.02
C THR A 82 -32.28 -35.76 -0.26
N ASN A 83 -32.68 -36.36 -1.38
CA ASN A 83 -34.05 -36.84 -1.52
C ASN A 83 -34.17 -38.07 -0.62
N GLY A 84 -34.52 -37.83 0.63
CA GLY A 84 -35.11 -38.85 1.48
C GLY A 84 -36.62 -38.82 1.29
N PHE A 85 -37.15 -39.72 0.46
CA PHE A 85 -38.37 -40.52 0.67
C PHE A 85 -38.73 -41.30 -0.58
#